data_AF-A0A550BTU6-F1
#
_entry.id   AF-A0A550BTU6-F1
#
_cell.length_a   1.000
_cell.length_b   1.000
_cell.length_c   1.000
_cell.angle_alpha   90.00
_cell.angle_beta   90.00
_cell.angle_gamma   90.00
#
_symmetry.space_group_name_H-M   'P 1'
#
loop_
_entity.id
_entity.type
_entity.pdbx_description
1 polymer ?
#
loop_
_entity_poly.entity_id
_entity_poly.type
_entity_poly.pdbx_seq_one_letter_code
_entity_poly.pdbx_strand_id
1 'polypeptide(L)'
;IDPSFVVDIAGSVEKYQIKGVIYFGNSHFIMRVWKGMEDVWTYDGMRHNGDFRYEGKSSKIRGLRRLGSKVAVAALYIKSVE
;
A
#
# COMPACT_ATOMS: atom_id res chain seq x y z
N ILE A 1 3.47 -9.20 3.07
CA ILE A 1 2.64 -8.24 2.31
C ILE A 1 3.26 -8.26 0.94
N ASP A 2 2.59 -8.98 0.06
CA ASP A 2 3.08 -9.25 -1.28
C ASP A 2 2.40 -8.24 -2.21
N PRO A 3 3.14 -7.60 -3.14
CA PRO A 3 2.55 -6.56 -4.00
C PRO A 3 1.39 -7.05 -4.89
N SER A 4 1.32 -8.36 -5.13
CA SER A 4 0.24 -9.02 -5.85
C SER A 4 0.12 -10.46 -5.41
N PHE A 5 -1.09 -11.01 -5.52
CA PHE A 5 -1.34 -12.44 -5.35
C PHE A 5 -2.45 -12.90 -6.28
N VAL A 6 -2.56 -14.21 -6.47
CA VAL A 6 -3.63 -14.87 -7.21
C VAL A 6 -4.41 -15.72 -6.23
N VAL A 7 -5.72 -15.71 -6.35
CA VAL A 7 -6.63 -16.49 -5.50
C VAL A 7 -7.68 -17.17 -6.37
N ASP A 8 -7.97 -18.44 -6.07
CA ASP A 8 -9.11 -19.14 -6.64
C ASP A 8 -10.36 -18.80 -5.81
N ILE A 9 -11.37 -18.24 -6.47
CA ILE A 9 -12.67 -17.92 -5.88
C ILE A 9 -13.73 -18.65 -6.70
N ALA A 10 -14.26 -19.74 -6.14
CA ALA A 10 -15.30 -20.56 -6.75
C ALA A 10 -14.96 -21.04 -8.18
N GLY A 11 -13.70 -21.40 -8.43
CA GLY A 11 -13.21 -21.88 -9.72
C GLY A 11 -12.79 -20.76 -10.69
N SER A 12 -12.94 -19.49 -10.31
CA SER A 12 -12.36 -18.36 -11.03
C SER A 12 -10.98 -18.02 -10.46
N VAL A 13 -9.96 -17.95 -11.32
CA VAL A 13 -8.62 -17.53 -10.94
C VAL A 13 -8.54 -16.01 -11.01
N GLU A 14 -8.50 -15.37 -9.86
CA GLU A 14 -8.57 -13.91 -9.72
C GLU A 14 -7.23 -13.33 -9.27
N LYS A 15 -6.74 -12.31 -9.97
CA LYS A 15 -5.49 -11.63 -9.65
C LYS A 15 -5.74 -10.33 -8.89
N TYR A 16 -5.05 -10.15 -7.78
CA TYR A 16 -5.14 -8.93 -6.97
C TYR A 16 -3.80 -8.18 -6.94
N GLN A 17 -3.88 -6.86 -6.95
CA GLN A 17 -2.74 -5.96 -6.85
C GLN A 17 -2.91 -5.01 -5.67
N ILE A 18 -1.82 -4.71 -5.00
CA ILE A 18 -1.82 -3.80 -3.87
C ILE A 18 -2.15 -2.37 -4.32
N LYS A 19 -2.99 -1.67 -3.55
CA LYS A 19 -3.28 -0.25 -3.73
C LYS A 19 -3.00 0.60 -2.52
N GLY A 20 -2.92 0.00 -1.34
CA GLY A 20 -2.48 0.73 -0.17
C GLY A 20 -2.00 -0.17 0.95
N VAL A 21 -1.24 0.43 1.85
CA VAL A 21 -0.87 -0.16 3.14
C VAL A 21 -1.06 0.90 4.20
N ILE A 22 -1.79 0.55 5.25
CA ILE A 22 -1.96 1.38 6.44
C ILE A 22 -0.97 0.89 7.49
N TYR A 23 -0.21 1.82 8.05
CA TYR A 23 0.77 1.57 9.09
C TYR A 23 0.35 2.27 10.37
N PHE A 24 0.54 1.62 11.51
CA PHE A 24 0.24 2.16 12.83
C PHE A 24 1.46 2.10 13.73
N GLY A 25 1.58 3.09 14.61
CA GLY A 25 2.56 3.12 15.69
C GLY A 25 2.62 4.49 16.34
N ASN A 26 2.91 4.51 17.65
CA ASN A 26 2.89 5.73 18.48
C ASN A 26 1.54 6.46 18.38
N SER A 27 0.43 5.73 18.46
CA SER A 27 -0.96 6.25 18.40
C SER A 27 -1.29 7.05 17.14
N HIS A 28 -0.58 6.82 16.04
CA HIS A 28 -0.75 7.53 14.76
C HIS A 28 -0.78 6.57 13.57
N PHE A 29 -1.67 6.83 12.62
CA PHE A 29 -1.78 6.11 11.36
C PHE A 29 -1.17 6.88 10.20
N ILE A 30 -0.41 6.18 9.37
CA ILE A 30 0.08 6.69 8.07
C ILE A 30 -0.22 5.67 6.99
N MET A 31 -0.23 6.10 5.74
CA MET A 31 -0.60 5.24 4.62
C MET A 31 0.37 5.40 3.47
N ARG A 32 0.76 4.29 2.82
CA ARG A 32 1.25 4.32 1.43
C ARG A 32 0.10 4.00 0.49
N VAL A 33 0.02 4.71 -0.62
CA VAL A 33 -0.96 4.51 -1.70
C VAL A 33 -0.22 4.39 -3.03
N TRP A 34 -0.63 3.42 -3.84
CA TRP A 34 -0.20 3.30 -5.22
C TRP A 34 -1.17 4.09 -6.09
N LYS A 35 -0.72 5.24 -6.63
CA LYS A 35 -1.46 6.01 -7.63
C LYS A 35 -1.01 5.54 -9.02
N GLY A 36 -1.97 5.09 -9.82
CA GLY A 36 -1.66 4.38 -11.07
C GLY A 36 -1.00 3.02 -10.82
N MET A 37 -0.17 2.57 -11.76
CA MET A 37 0.55 1.29 -11.67
C MET A 37 1.92 1.42 -11.00
N GLU A 38 2.56 2.59 -11.11
CA GLU A 38 3.98 2.72 -10.82
C GLU A 38 4.31 3.67 -9.68
N ASP A 39 3.43 4.57 -9.29
CA ASP A 39 3.81 5.66 -8.39
C ASP A 39 3.29 5.44 -6.98
N VAL A 40 4.18 5.51 -6.00
CA VAL A 40 3.86 5.33 -4.58
C VAL A 40 3.95 6.67 -3.87
N TRP A 41 2.92 6.93 -3.07
CA TRP A 41 2.75 8.15 -2.32
C TRP A 41 2.49 7.83 -0.86
N THR A 42 3.02 8.63 0.04
CA THR A 42 2.72 8.54 1.48
C THR A 42 1.76 9.64 1.90
N TYR A 43 0.77 9.29 2.71
CA TYR A 43 -0.12 10.20 3.41
C TYR A 43 0.16 10.15 4.91
N ASP A 44 0.39 11.33 5.50
CA ASP A 44 0.56 11.52 6.93
C ASP A 44 -0.23 12.76 7.38
N GLY A 45 -1.36 12.54 8.04
CA GLY A 45 -2.25 13.61 8.50
C GLY A 45 -1.64 14.53 9.56
N MET A 46 -0.58 14.10 10.26
CA MET A 46 0.07 14.90 11.30
C MET A 46 1.28 15.68 10.78
N ARG A 47 2.11 15.08 9.93
CA ARG A 47 3.37 15.70 9.47
C ARG A 47 3.20 16.60 8.24
N HIS A 48 2.20 16.32 7.41
CA HIS A 48 2.05 16.98 6.12
C HIS A 48 0.68 17.63 5.95
N ASN A 49 -0.05 17.86 7.05
CA ASN A 49 -1.40 18.43 7.03
C ASN A 49 -2.37 17.65 6.11
N GLY A 50 -2.15 16.34 5.94
CA GLY A 50 -2.94 15.50 5.04
C GLY A 50 -2.51 15.51 3.57
N ASP A 51 -1.41 16.18 3.20
CA ASP A 51 -0.93 16.14 1.82
C ASP A 51 -0.24 14.81 1.49
N PHE A 52 -0.50 14.32 0.29
CA PHE A 52 0.24 13.20 -0.27
C PHE A 52 1.64 13.62 -0.70
N ARG A 53 2.65 12.87 -0.28
CA ARG A 53 4.06 13.05 -0.68
C ARG A 53 4.50 11.92 -1.58
N TYR A 54 5.06 12.26 -2.74
CA TYR A 54 5.62 11.26 -3.65
C TYR A 54 6.82 10.59 -2.98
N GLU A 55 6.80 9.26 -2.94
CA GLU A 55 7.88 8.47 -2.36
C GLU A 55 8.80 7.92 -3.46
N GLY A 56 8.23 7.54 -4.61
CA GLY A 56 8.98 7.03 -5.75
C GLY A 56 8.21 6.00 -6.55
N LYS A 57 8.94 5.37 -7.48
CA LYS A 57 8.43 4.25 -8.28
C LYS A 57 8.26 3.00 -7.43
N SER A 58 7.19 2.24 -7.66
CA SER A 58 6.80 1.02 -6.94
C SER A 58 7.90 -0.04 -6.97
N SER A 59 8.62 -0.15 -8.09
CA SER A 59 9.79 -1.01 -8.26
C SER A 59 10.96 -0.68 -7.33
N LYS A 60 11.01 0.54 -6.80
CA LYS A 60 12.05 1.00 -5.86
C LYS A 60 11.63 0.86 -4.40
N ILE A 61 10.35 0.63 -4.11
CA ILE A 61 9.85 0.50 -2.73
C ILE A 61 10.24 -0.87 -2.18
N ARG A 62 11.14 -0.88 -1.20
CA ARG A 62 11.59 -2.10 -0.51
C ARG A 62 10.85 -2.24 0.81
N GLY A 63 10.24 -3.40 1.03
CA GLY A 63 9.66 -3.78 2.32
C GLY A 63 8.36 -3.03 2.64
N LEU A 64 7.25 -3.76 2.72
CA LEU A 64 5.93 -3.21 3.01
C LEU A 64 5.49 -3.42 4.45
N ARG A 65 6.27 -4.15 5.26
CA ARG A 65 5.91 -4.46 6.65
C ARG A 65 6.10 -3.26 7.60
N ARG A 66 6.97 -2.32 7.24
CA ARG A 66 7.28 -1.15 8.07
C ARG A 66 7.43 0.11 7.22
N LEU A 67 7.10 1.24 7.82
CA LEU A 67 7.39 2.58 7.31
C LEU A 67 7.93 3.42 8.47
N GLY A 68 9.25 3.61 8.49
CA GLY A 68 9.95 4.10 9.67
C GLY A 68 9.73 3.19 10.88
N SER A 69 9.29 3.76 12.00
CA SER A 69 8.98 3.01 13.23
C SER A 69 7.64 2.28 13.20
N LYS A 70 6.74 2.63 12.28
CA LYS A 70 5.36 2.10 12.22
C LYS A 70 5.31 0.75 11.52
N VAL A 71 4.35 -0.08 11.92
CA VAL A 71 4.12 -1.43 11.41
C VAL A 71 2.86 -1.47 10.57
N ALA A 72 2.89 -2.19 9.45
CA ALA A 72 1.72 -2.38 8.62
C ALA A 72 0.63 -3.16 9.38
N VAL A 73 -0.60 -2.63 9.38
CA VAL A 73 -1.76 -3.21 10.08
C VAL A 73 -2.90 -3.57 9.14
N ALA A 74 -2.95 -2.96 7.96
CA ALA A 74 -3.88 -3.34 6.90
C ALA A 74 -3.23 -3.16 5.53
N ALA A 75 -3.57 -4.04 4.60
CA ALA A 75 -3.22 -3.91 3.19
C ALA A 75 -4.51 -3.91 2.35
N LEU A 76 -4.59 -2.97 1.42
CA LEU A 76 -5.71 -2.84 0.50
C LEU A 76 -5.29 -3.36 -0.86
N TYR A 77 -6.11 -4.23 -1.43
CA TYR A 77 -5.91 -4.81 -2.75
C TYR A 77 -7.12 -4.55 -3.61
N ILE A 78 -6.90 -4.39 -4.91
CA ILE A 78 -7.96 -4.35 -5.92
C ILE A 78 -7.80 -5.56 -6.84
N LYS A 79 -8.93 -6.06 -7.35
CA LYS A 79 -8.93 -7.01 -8.45
C LYS A 79 -8.27 -6.35 -9.66
N SER A 80 -7.34 -7.04 -10.30
CA SER A 80 -6.74 -6.61 -11.56
C SER A 80 -7.81 -6.72 -12.63
N VAL A 81 -8.00 -5.66 -13.39
CA VAL A 81 -8.83 -5.69 -14.59
C VAL A 81 -7.88 -5.88 -15.75
N GLU A 82 -8.13 -6.89 -16.59
CA GLU A 82 -7.42 -7.06 -17.86
C GLU A 82 -7.71 -5.91 -18.83
#